data_AF-U2TU40-F1
#
_entry.id   AF-U2TU40-F1
#
_cell.length_a   1.000
_cell.length_b   1.000
_cell.length_c   1.000
_cell.angle_alpha   90.00
_cell.angle_beta   90.00
_cell.angle_gamma   90.00
#
_symmetry.space_group_name_H-M   'P 1'
#
loop_
_entity.id
_entity.type
_entity.pdbx_description
1 polymer ?
#
loop_
_entity_poly.entity_id
_entity_poly.type
_entity_poly.pdbx_seq_one_letter_code
_entity_poly.pdbx_strand_id
1 'polypeptide(L)'
;MRHTKLTGLQSVAERLAQEALGAREGARGAATAPIGPVSVLNQDGTRTVMGLGNDDGTTMATHVGDVTPPGVPTGITASAQGLLVTISWDGSLQGGIPGDFMWVNLMVDGVVVGHLTHAGSQTVRVREGERTITASSEDDACLPDGRASHNRSSPCAPITVTAAALPTKEDTRQVAMLVSLTPSGTAAKEATSQGVMPAMEVGLVAHCNFSDSNTAPYPTLSIDGGEPQAIMTNGAPFAYWVAGATLTLLWDGSDWQNCSAPVYGATATIGNPAAANVAIDSDSVDFRTGGDHVGGTITRDGASFNDGALQLGAYHYEDAGVTVRYATVGTGNDPNEFGGLFLTRGAGMGIDRRPDGSTAAIVLERGNDGQENVSMFGHNLAFYRRYGSGLSANLMSGTWTEMLQTGAWYATRGFLVVVQIYNITLQQNYEWRTIGRISRVNLQAIVGMQGGYSISGMTVVSDGTHIGYLYIMSDGTVMARAGSFGHYSGQIAVPVGLG
;
A
#
# COMPACT_ATOMS: atom_id res chain seq x y z
N MET A 1 -34.30 -9.31 102.67
CA MET A 1 -35.54 -10.01 103.05
C MET A 1 -36.63 -9.58 102.07
N ARG A 2 -37.00 -10.40 101.08
CA ARG A 2 -38.14 -10.11 100.19
C ARG A 2 -39.38 -10.70 100.86
N HIS A 3 -40.33 -9.86 101.27
CA HIS A 3 -41.61 -10.33 101.80
C HIS A 3 -42.50 -10.74 100.62
N THR A 4 -42.67 -12.04 100.41
CA THR A 4 -43.63 -12.59 99.45
C THR A 4 -44.95 -12.87 100.15
N LYS A 5 -46.07 -12.45 99.54
CA LYS A 5 -47.42 -12.87 99.97
C LYS A 5 -47.52 -14.40 99.94
N LEU A 6 -48.20 -14.99 100.92
CA LEU A 6 -48.54 -16.42 100.89
C LEU A 6 -49.37 -16.76 99.64
N THR A 7 -49.10 -17.92 99.04
CA THR A 7 -49.61 -18.36 97.72
C THR A 7 -51.14 -18.36 97.61
N GLY A 8 -51.87 -18.50 98.72
CA GLY A 8 -53.34 -18.44 98.78
C GLY A 8 -53.93 -17.01 98.77
N LEU A 9 -53.11 -15.98 98.95
CA LEU A 9 -53.49 -14.56 98.95
C LEU A 9 -53.03 -13.82 97.68
N GLN A 10 -52.47 -14.54 96.73
CA GLN A 10 -52.04 -14.00 95.44
C GLN A 10 -53.13 -14.18 94.39
N SER A 11 -53.38 -13.13 93.61
CA SER A 11 -54.23 -13.23 92.43
C SER A 11 -53.64 -14.19 91.39
N VAL A 12 -54.48 -14.71 90.49
CA VAL A 12 -54.03 -15.58 89.39
C VAL A 12 -52.94 -14.89 88.54
N ALA A 13 -53.06 -13.59 88.33
CA ALA A 13 -52.08 -12.79 87.60
C ALA A 13 -50.73 -12.66 88.34
N GLU A 14 -50.75 -12.49 89.68
CA GLU A 14 -49.52 -12.42 90.48
C GLU A 14 -48.75 -13.75 90.48
N ARG A 15 -49.46 -14.89 90.55
CA ARG A 15 -48.82 -16.22 90.44
C ARG A 15 -48.22 -16.45 89.07
N LEU A 16 -48.94 -16.09 88.01
CA LEU A 16 -48.45 -16.21 86.63
C LEU A 16 -47.20 -15.33 86.42
N ALA A 17 -47.18 -14.12 86.99
CA ALA A 17 -46.03 -13.23 86.92
C ALA A 17 -44.82 -13.77 87.67
N GLN A 18 -45.00 -14.42 88.84
CA GLN A 18 -43.91 -15.05 89.57
C GLN A 18 -43.35 -16.28 88.84
N GLU A 19 -44.22 -17.12 88.28
CA GLU A 19 -43.79 -18.28 87.50
C GLU A 19 -43.05 -17.84 86.22
N ALA A 20 -43.55 -16.80 85.55
CA ALA A 20 -42.87 -16.19 84.41
C ALA A 20 -41.53 -15.56 84.81
N LEU A 21 -41.41 -14.98 86.01
CA LEU A 21 -40.14 -14.46 86.53
C LEU A 21 -39.16 -15.59 86.83
N GLY A 22 -39.62 -16.68 87.46
CA GLY A 22 -38.82 -17.88 87.73
C GLY A 22 -38.37 -18.57 86.45
N ALA A 23 -39.24 -18.68 85.45
CA ALA A 23 -38.91 -19.17 84.12
C ALA A 23 -37.92 -18.23 83.40
N ARG A 24 -38.06 -16.91 83.54
CA ARG A 24 -37.11 -15.93 82.99
C ARG A 24 -35.75 -16.00 83.68
N GLU A 25 -35.72 -16.18 84.99
CA GLU A 25 -34.49 -16.35 85.78
C GLU A 25 -33.83 -17.70 85.46
N GLY A 26 -34.59 -18.79 85.34
CA GLY A 26 -34.11 -20.09 84.89
C GLY A 26 -33.59 -20.06 83.45
N ALA A 27 -34.29 -19.36 82.53
CA ALA A 27 -33.83 -19.15 81.16
C ALA A 27 -32.59 -18.26 81.07
N ARG A 28 -32.45 -17.26 81.96
CA ARG A 28 -31.23 -16.45 82.08
C ARG A 28 -30.08 -17.22 82.74
N GLY A 29 -30.36 -18.14 83.66
CA GLY A 29 -29.36 -19.06 84.23
C GLY A 29 -28.88 -20.11 83.22
N ALA A 30 -29.71 -20.44 82.23
CA ALA A 30 -29.36 -21.29 81.09
C ALA A 30 -28.62 -20.54 79.96
N ALA A 31 -28.41 -19.22 80.08
CA ALA A 31 -27.50 -18.51 79.20
C ALA A 31 -26.07 -18.95 79.52
N THR A 32 -25.35 -19.46 78.52
CA THR A 32 -23.93 -19.80 78.60
C THR A 32 -23.15 -18.61 79.15
N ALA A 33 -22.64 -18.73 80.38
CA ALA A 33 -21.62 -17.80 80.86
C ALA A 33 -20.45 -17.82 79.86
N PRO A 34 -19.72 -16.70 79.65
CA PRO A 34 -18.50 -16.72 78.86
C PRO A 34 -17.59 -17.80 79.43
N ILE A 35 -17.35 -18.85 78.65
CA ILE A 35 -16.36 -19.87 79.00
C ILE A 35 -15.03 -19.12 79.07
N GLY A 36 -14.39 -19.10 80.24
CA GLY A 36 -13.02 -18.59 80.37
C GLY A 36 -12.05 -19.39 79.49
N PRO A 37 -10.78 -18.96 79.34
CA PRO A 37 -9.80 -19.68 78.52
C PRO A 37 -9.82 -21.17 78.76
N VAL A 38 -9.90 -21.94 77.68
CA VAL A 38 -9.64 -23.37 77.71
C VAL A 38 -8.16 -23.57 77.41
N SER A 39 -7.41 -24.11 78.37
CA SER A 39 -6.00 -24.49 78.18
C SER A 39 -5.91 -26.01 78.12
N VAL A 40 -5.41 -26.53 77.01
CA VAL A 40 -5.18 -27.97 76.79
C VAL A 40 -3.68 -28.22 76.77
N LEU A 41 -3.20 -29.20 77.53
CA LEU A 41 -1.81 -29.63 77.48
C LEU A 41 -1.59 -30.49 76.22
N ASN A 42 -0.58 -30.14 75.43
CA ASN A 42 -0.16 -30.87 74.26
C ASN A 42 0.76 -32.04 74.67
N GLN A 43 0.92 -33.03 73.78
CA GLN A 43 1.74 -34.22 74.06
C GLN A 43 3.22 -33.88 74.29
N ASP A 44 3.71 -32.79 73.71
CA ASP A 44 5.07 -32.27 73.82
C ASP A 44 5.33 -31.48 75.12
N GLY A 45 4.32 -31.28 75.96
CA GLY A 45 4.40 -30.51 77.20
C GLY A 45 4.10 -29.02 77.06
N THR A 46 3.89 -28.52 75.83
CA THR A 46 3.36 -27.17 75.58
C THR A 46 1.85 -27.13 75.83
N ARG A 47 1.21 -25.96 75.69
CA ARG A 47 -0.25 -25.85 75.80
C ARG A 47 -0.86 -25.10 74.62
N THR A 48 -2.07 -25.50 74.27
CA THR A 48 -2.96 -24.76 73.38
C THR A 48 -3.98 -24.01 74.21
N VAL A 49 -4.07 -22.68 74.05
CA VAL A 49 -5.01 -21.83 74.79
C VAL A 49 -6.08 -21.29 73.83
N MET A 50 -7.35 -21.54 74.12
CA MET A 50 -8.50 -21.16 73.30
C MET A 50 -9.43 -20.23 74.06
N GLY A 51 -9.99 -19.24 73.37
CA GLY A 51 -11.04 -18.35 73.91
C GLY A 51 -10.52 -17.09 74.61
N LEU A 52 -9.20 -16.91 74.74
CA LEU A 52 -8.61 -15.60 74.99
C LEU A 52 -8.39 -14.92 73.64
N GLY A 53 -9.20 -13.91 73.36
CA GLY A 53 -8.99 -13.03 72.22
C GLY A 53 -7.94 -11.98 72.53
N ASN A 54 -7.03 -11.71 71.60
CA ASN A 54 -6.26 -10.47 71.57
C ASN A 54 -6.92 -9.43 70.65
N ASP A 55 -6.38 -8.21 70.64
CA ASP A 55 -6.86 -7.10 69.81
C ASP A 55 -6.76 -7.40 68.31
N ASP A 56 -5.94 -8.39 67.91
CA ASP A 56 -5.75 -8.84 66.52
C ASP A 56 -6.80 -9.89 66.08
N GLY A 57 -7.72 -10.27 66.97
CA GLY A 57 -8.80 -11.22 66.67
C GLY A 57 -8.39 -12.69 66.72
N THR A 58 -7.16 -13.01 67.14
CA THR A 58 -6.70 -14.38 67.34
C THR A 58 -7.34 -14.94 68.60
N THR A 59 -8.07 -16.05 68.47
CA THR A 59 -8.77 -16.70 69.59
C THR A 59 -8.12 -18.01 70.04
N MET A 60 -6.97 -18.35 69.46
CA MET A 60 -6.24 -19.59 69.73
C MET A 60 -4.72 -19.32 69.73
N ALA A 61 -4.04 -19.72 70.79
CA ALA A 61 -2.59 -19.67 70.94
C ALA A 61 -2.03 -21.09 70.97
N THR A 62 -1.12 -21.41 70.05
CA THR A 62 -0.46 -22.72 69.96
C THR A 62 0.91 -22.70 70.65
N HIS A 63 1.39 -23.89 71.03
CA HIS A 63 2.73 -24.12 71.62
C HIS A 63 3.14 -23.13 72.74
N VAL A 64 2.19 -22.71 73.57
CA VAL A 64 2.45 -21.70 74.61
C VAL A 64 3.38 -22.28 75.67
N GLY A 65 4.45 -21.54 75.97
CA GLY A 65 5.47 -21.97 76.92
C GLY A 65 6.63 -22.75 76.29
N ASP A 66 6.58 -23.00 74.98
CA ASP A 66 7.77 -23.41 74.25
C ASP A 66 8.80 -22.27 74.19
N VAL A 67 10.06 -22.64 74.38
CA VAL A 67 11.23 -21.76 74.36
C VAL A 67 12.37 -22.38 73.52
N THR A 68 12.11 -23.49 72.83
CA THR A 68 13.12 -24.27 72.12
C THR A 68 13.08 -23.93 70.64
N PRO A 69 14.06 -23.19 70.10
CA PRO A 69 14.05 -22.87 68.68
C PRO A 69 14.22 -24.12 67.81
N PRO A 70 13.67 -24.11 66.59
CA PRO A 70 13.97 -25.13 65.60
C PRO A 70 15.46 -25.19 65.27
N GLY A 71 15.88 -26.31 64.68
CA GLY A 71 17.25 -26.51 64.22
C GLY A 71 17.69 -25.49 63.18
N VAL A 72 18.99 -25.17 63.15
CA VAL A 72 19.58 -24.30 62.13
C VAL A 72 19.33 -24.88 60.73
N PRO A 73 18.88 -24.08 59.75
CA PRO A 73 18.70 -24.56 58.38
C PRO A 73 19.98 -25.15 57.78
N THR A 74 19.86 -26.33 57.21
CA THR A 74 20.89 -27.00 56.42
C THR A 74 20.50 -26.99 54.94
N GLY A 75 21.43 -27.32 54.03
CA GLY A 75 21.13 -27.38 52.60
C GLY A 75 20.82 -26.02 51.93
N ILE A 76 21.22 -24.91 52.56
CA ILE A 76 21.12 -23.57 51.96
C ILE A 76 22.14 -23.46 50.83
N THR A 77 21.68 -23.01 49.67
CA THR A 77 22.54 -22.67 48.53
C THR A 77 22.19 -21.29 48.01
N ALA A 78 23.18 -20.58 47.46
CA ALA A 78 22.96 -19.26 46.87
C ALA A 78 23.78 -19.11 45.59
N SER A 79 23.19 -18.45 44.59
CA SER A 79 23.87 -18.08 43.34
C SER A 79 23.47 -16.68 42.92
N ALA A 80 24.37 -15.99 42.22
CA ALA A 80 24.11 -14.67 41.66
C ALA A 80 24.16 -14.73 40.12
N GLN A 81 23.16 -14.14 39.48
CA GLN A 81 23.17 -13.86 38.06
C GLN A 81 22.82 -12.39 37.85
N GLY A 82 23.82 -11.61 37.45
CA GLY A 82 23.66 -10.16 37.45
C GLY A 82 23.51 -9.63 38.87
N LEU A 83 22.53 -8.72 39.02
CA LEU A 83 22.11 -8.17 40.32
C LEU A 83 21.00 -8.99 40.99
N LEU A 84 20.70 -10.19 40.51
CA LEU A 84 19.71 -11.10 41.11
C LEU A 84 20.43 -12.22 41.85
N VAL A 85 20.14 -12.37 43.14
CA VAL A 85 20.62 -13.48 43.96
C VAL A 85 19.46 -14.43 44.19
N THR A 86 19.65 -15.70 43.83
CA THR A 86 18.70 -16.79 44.11
C THR A 86 19.23 -17.60 45.28
N ILE A 87 18.42 -17.68 46.34
CA ILE A 87 18.71 -18.42 47.57
C ILE A 87 17.75 -19.60 47.62
N SER A 88 18.26 -20.82 47.81
CA SER A 88 17.44 -22.04 47.86
C SER A 88 17.69 -22.80 49.15
N TRP A 89 16.65 -23.47 49.62
CA TRP A 89 16.66 -24.36 50.77
C TRP A 89 16.05 -25.71 50.37
N ASP A 90 16.73 -26.80 50.70
CA ASP A 90 16.31 -28.16 50.35
C ASP A 90 15.25 -28.78 51.29
N GLY A 91 14.88 -28.05 52.35
CA GLY A 91 13.92 -28.52 53.35
C GLY A 91 14.56 -29.16 54.57
N SER A 92 15.89 -29.14 54.73
CA SER A 92 16.56 -29.76 55.88
C SER A 92 16.86 -28.77 57.02
N LEU A 93 16.66 -29.20 58.28
CA LEU A 93 17.09 -28.50 59.50
C LEU A 93 17.97 -29.44 60.34
N GLN A 94 18.93 -28.89 61.09
CA GLN A 94 19.71 -29.65 62.06
C GLN A 94 18.80 -30.30 63.11
N GLY A 95 18.82 -31.64 63.21
CA GLY A 95 17.96 -32.36 64.16
C GLY A 95 16.54 -32.66 63.64
N GLY A 96 16.22 -32.29 62.39
CA GLY A 96 14.92 -32.53 61.77
C GLY A 96 13.95 -31.36 61.86
N ILE A 97 12.84 -31.43 61.11
CA ILE A 97 11.76 -30.43 61.16
C ILE A 97 10.86 -30.76 62.37
N PRO A 98 10.75 -29.87 63.37
CA PRO A 98 9.84 -30.07 64.49
C PRO A 98 8.38 -29.81 64.08
N GLY A 99 7.42 -30.29 64.88
CA GLY A 99 5.99 -30.24 64.54
C GLY A 99 5.38 -28.83 64.55
N ASP A 100 6.03 -27.91 65.26
CA ASP A 100 5.72 -26.49 65.43
C ASP A 100 6.51 -25.59 64.47
N PHE A 101 7.25 -26.17 63.51
CA PHE A 101 7.99 -25.39 62.52
C PHE A 101 7.08 -24.47 61.70
N MET A 102 7.48 -23.20 61.56
CA MET A 102 6.74 -22.21 60.80
C MET A 102 7.41 -21.88 59.47
N TRP A 103 8.68 -21.43 59.49
CA TRP A 103 9.41 -21.06 58.27
C TRP A 103 10.93 -20.93 58.47
N VAL A 104 11.64 -20.83 57.33
CA VAL A 104 13.02 -20.36 57.25
C VAL A 104 13.06 -18.91 56.76
N ASN A 105 13.69 -18.03 57.53
CA ASN A 105 14.08 -16.68 57.15
C ASN A 105 15.32 -16.71 56.26
N LEU A 106 15.24 -16.14 55.06
CA LEU A 106 16.37 -15.92 54.15
C LEU A 106 16.90 -14.50 54.33
N MET A 107 18.22 -14.36 54.47
CA MET A 107 18.85 -13.07 54.74
C MET A 107 19.99 -12.76 53.76
N VAL A 108 20.07 -11.48 53.37
CA VAL A 108 21.19 -10.90 52.63
C VAL A 108 21.81 -9.81 53.50
N ASP A 109 23.11 -9.90 53.77
CA ASP A 109 23.85 -8.96 54.63
C ASP A 109 23.18 -8.74 56.00
N GLY A 110 22.55 -9.80 56.54
CA GLY A 110 21.82 -9.77 57.82
C GLY A 110 20.38 -9.24 57.76
N VAL A 111 19.89 -8.84 56.59
CA VAL A 111 18.52 -8.34 56.39
C VAL A 111 17.63 -9.44 55.81
N VAL A 112 16.46 -9.67 56.41
CA VAL A 112 15.48 -10.65 55.90
C VAL A 112 14.93 -10.18 54.56
N VAL A 113 15.06 -11.04 53.54
CA VAL A 113 14.58 -10.81 52.17
C VAL A 113 13.35 -11.66 51.83
N GLY A 114 13.06 -12.67 52.65
CA GLY A 114 11.79 -13.38 52.65
C GLY A 114 11.85 -14.70 53.42
N HIS A 115 10.80 -15.49 53.26
CA HIS A 115 10.54 -16.67 54.08
C HIS A 115 10.17 -17.87 53.22
N LEU A 116 10.64 -19.05 53.61
CA LEU A 116 10.27 -20.31 52.99
C LEU A 116 9.61 -21.23 54.03
N THR A 117 8.33 -21.53 53.84
CA THR A 117 7.58 -22.49 54.69
C THR A 117 7.87 -23.96 54.35
N HIS A 118 8.49 -24.21 53.18
CA HIS A 118 8.82 -25.54 52.66
C HIS A 118 10.08 -25.42 51.78
N ALA A 119 10.66 -26.55 51.38
CA ALA A 119 11.77 -26.58 50.42
C ALA A 119 11.44 -25.76 49.17
N GLY A 120 12.38 -24.95 48.71
CA GLY A 120 12.13 -24.00 47.63
C GLY A 120 13.23 -22.96 47.48
N SER A 121 12.94 -21.91 46.72
CA SER A 121 13.89 -20.83 46.47
C SER A 121 13.21 -19.47 46.39
N GLN A 122 13.99 -18.43 46.64
CA GLN A 122 13.59 -17.06 46.48
C GLN A 122 14.70 -16.30 45.75
N THR A 123 14.30 -15.48 44.77
CA THR A 123 15.21 -14.57 44.08
C THR A 123 14.96 -13.14 44.54
N VAL A 124 16.04 -12.45 44.90
CA VAL A 124 16.01 -11.05 45.35
C VAL A 124 17.01 -10.23 44.56
N ARG A 125 16.64 -8.97 44.26
CA ARG A 125 17.57 -8.01 43.67
C ARG A 125 18.45 -7.41 44.75
N VAL A 126 19.77 -7.42 44.53
CA VAL A 126 20.77 -6.88 45.45
C VAL A 126 21.56 -5.76 44.79
N ARG A 127 22.33 -5.03 45.60
CA ARG A 127 23.33 -4.07 45.09
C ARG A 127 24.57 -4.82 44.60
N GLU A 128 25.29 -4.20 43.67
CA GLU A 128 26.56 -4.73 43.15
C GLU A 128 27.59 -4.92 44.27
N GLY A 129 28.43 -5.94 44.15
CA GLY A 129 29.48 -6.30 45.09
C GLY A 129 29.28 -7.69 45.74
N GLU A 130 30.18 -8.02 46.66
CA GLU A 130 30.06 -9.22 47.48
C GLU A 130 28.88 -9.11 48.45
N ARG A 131 28.13 -10.21 48.59
CA ARG A 131 26.95 -10.33 49.45
C ARG A 131 27.08 -11.56 50.32
N THR A 132 26.70 -11.42 51.59
CA THR A 132 26.68 -12.51 52.56
C THR A 132 25.27 -13.04 52.73
N ILE A 133 25.08 -14.32 52.44
CA ILE A 133 23.79 -15.00 52.54
C ILE A 133 23.78 -15.88 53.79
N THR A 134 22.74 -15.74 54.61
CA THR A 134 22.49 -16.60 55.77
C THR A 134 21.01 -16.96 55.85
N ALA A 135 20.67 -18.00 56.61
CA ALA A 135 19.29 -18.39 56.88
C ALA A 135 19.11 -18.81 58.34
N SER A 136 17.93 -18.57 58.92
CA SER A 136 17.53 -19.03 60.26
C SER A 136 16.11 -19.58 60.24
N SER A 137 15.73 -20.45 61.16
CA SER A 137 14.39 -21.03 61.25
C SER A 137 13.60 -20.44 62.43
N GLU A 138 12.28 -20.45 62.32
CA GLU A 138 11.33 -20.07 63.36
C GLU A 138 10.21 -21.10 63.50
N ASP A 139 9.71 -21.23 64.73
CA ASP A 139 8.51 -21.98 65.09
C ASP A 139 7.26 -21.09 65.15
N ASP A 140 6.10 -21.65 65.48
CA ASP A 140 4.82 -20.96 65.66
C ASP A 140 4.48 -20.71 67.14
N ALA A 141 5.47 -20.66 68.04
CA ALA A 141 5.23 -20.49 69.47
C ALA A 141 4.51 -19.17 69.79
N CYS A 142 3.51 -19.22 70.67
CA CYS A 142 2.68 -18.08 71.05
C CYS A 142 2.77 -17.73 72.55
N LEU A 143 2.48 -16.46 72.87
CA LEU A 143 2.10 -16.05 74.21
C LEU A 143 0.70 -16.58 74.56
N PRO A 144 0.33 -16.65 75.87
CA PRO A 144 -0.98 -17.18 76.29
C PRO A 144 -2.18 -16.38 75.78
N ASP A 145 -1.96 -15.15 75.34
CA ASP A 145 -2.98 -14.27 74.76
C ASP A 145 -3.05 -14.36 73.22
N GLY A 146 -2.30 -15.27 72.59
CA GLY A 146 -2.32 -15.48 71.14
C GLY A 146 -1.40 -14.58 70.33
N ARG A 147 -0.60 -13.71 70.97
CA ARG A 147 0.46 -12.97 70.27
C ARG A 147 1.61 -13.90 69.90
N ALA A 148 2.18 -13.72 68.71
CA ALA A 148 3.34 -14.46 68.24
C ALA A 148 4.56 -14.26 69.17
N SER A 149 5.24 -15.36 69.50
CA SER A 149 6.44 -15.40 70.33
C SER A 149 7.41 -16.44 69.78
N HIS A 150 7.63 -16.41 68.46
CA HIS A 150 8.43 -17.42 67.77
C HIS A 150 9.85 -17.49 68.33
N ASN A 151 10.34 -18.70 68.55
CA ASN A 151 11.74 -18.91 68.88
C ASN A 151 12.53 -19.04 67.57
N ARG A 152 13.71 -18.39 67.52
CA ARG A 152 14.54 -18.34 66.32
C ARG A 152 15.86 -19.07 66.52
N SER A 153 16.26 -19.88 65.53
CA SER A 153 17.58 -20.51 65.52
C SER A 153 18.72 -19.50 65.34
N SER A 154 19.96 -19.92 65.66
CA SER A 154 21.14 -19.24 65.13
C SER A 154 21.13 -19.30 63.59
N PRO A 155 21.71 -18.31 62.89
CA PRO A 155 21.88 -18.39 61.44
C PRO A 155 22.82 -19.53 61.01
N CYS A 156 22.61 -20.07 59.81
CA CYS A 156 23.54 -20.99 59.18
C CYS A 156 24.89 -20.32 58.86
N ALA A 157 25.88 -21.13 58.49
CA ALA A 157 27.16 -20.60 58.02
C ALA A 157 26.96 -19.67 56.80
N PRO A 158 27.71 -18.54 56.73
CA PRO A 158 27.55 -17.57 55.65
C PRO A 158 28.01 -18.14 54.31
N ILE A 159 27.24 -17.84 53.25
CA ILE A 159 27.61 -18.11 51.86
C ILE A 159 27.88 -16.78 51.17
N THR A 160 29.06 -16.62 50.58
CA THR A 160 29.41 -15.41 49.83
C THR A 160 29.06 -15.58 48.36
N VAL A 161 28.35 -14.61 47.80
CA VAL A 161 28.08 -14.51 46.35
C VAL A 161 28.48 -13.13 45.85
N THR A 162 29.00 -13.06 44.62
CA THR A 162 29.36 -11.79 43.98
C THR A 162 28.28 -11.41 42.97
N ALA A 163 27.51 -10.37 43.29
CA ALA A 163 26.54 -9.79 42.36
C ALA A 163 27.23 -8.70 41.54
N ALA A 164 27.41 -8.93 40.25
CA ALA A 164 27.93 -7.94 39.30
C ALA A 164 26.82 -7.56 38.34
N ALA A 165 26.75 -6.31 37.90
CA ALA A 165 25.84 -5.99 36.81
C ALA A 165 26.12 -6.93 35.63
N LEU A 166 25.08 -7.53 35.03
CA LEU A 166 25.30 -8.17 33.74
C LEU A 166 25.78 -7.08 32.80
N PRO A 167 26.83 -7.32 32.00
CA PRO A 167 27.13 -6.39 30.92
C PRO A 167 25.83 -6.24 30.12
N THR A 168 25.37 -5.00 29.97
CA THR A 168 24.38 -4.72 28.93
C THR A 168 24.96 -5.34 27.68
N LYS A 169 24.17 -6.21 27.03
CA LYS A 169 24.49 -6.71 25.70
C LYS A 169 24.34 -5.52 24.74
N GLU A 170 25.17 -4.48 24.91
CA GLU A 170 25.59 -3.68 23.77
C GLU A 170 26.16 -4.70 22.81
N ASP A 171 25.45 -4.89 21.72
CA ASP A 171 25.91 -5.67 20.59
C ASP A 171 27.34 -5.19 20.31
N THR A 172 28.33 -6.03 20.54
CA THR A 172 29.77 -5.72 20.41
C THR A 172 30.20 -5.50 18.96
N ARG A 173 29.29 -5.02 18.11
CA ARG A 173 29.64 -4.46 16.81
C ARG A 173 30.12 -3.04 17.07
N GLN A 174 31.44 -2.90 17.20
CA GLN A 174 32.08 -1.60 17.33
C GLN A 174 31.65 -0.72 16.15
N VAL A 175 31.15 0.48 16.46
CA VAL A 175 30.71 1.44 15.45
C VAL A 175 31.79 2.50 15.26
N ALA A 176 32.27 2.69 14.04
CA ALA A 176 33.21 3.74 13.72
C ALA A 176 32.48 5.08 13.57
N MET A 177 32.97 6.13 14.22
CA MET A 177 32.49 7.50 14.02
C MET A 177 33.52 8.23 13.17
N LEU A 178 33.10 8.75 12.02
CA LEU A 178 33.99 9.33 11.03
C LEU A 178 33.54 10.74 10.64
N VAL A 179 34.48 11.59 10.26
CA VAL A 179 34.22 12.92 9.69
C VAL A 179 34.98 13.07 8.39
N SER A 180 34.30 13.53 7.34
CA SER A 180 34.90 13.89 6.07
C SER A 180 34.67 15.36 5.75
N LEU A 181 35.76 16.03 5.38
CA LEU A 181 35.77 17.43 4.91
C LEU A 181 36.00 17.50 3.39
N THR A 182 35.85 16.38 2.67
CA THR A 182 36.14 16.33 1.25
C THR A 182 35.12 17.16 0.45
N PRO A 183 35.57 18.06 -0.45
CA PRO A 183 34.68 18.88 -1.27
C PRO A 183 33.70 18.10 -2.15
N SER A 184 32.59 18.75 -2.52
CA SER A 184 31.46 18.10 -3.21
C SER A 184 31.78 17.43 -4.55
N GLY A 185 32.66 18.05 -5.35
CA GLY A 185 33.03 17.56 -6.68
C GLY A 185 34.07 16.44 -6.70
N THR A 186 34.65 16.08 -5.54
CA THR A 186 35.72 15.08 -5.48
C THR A 186 35.15 13.70 -5.22
N ALA A 187 35.35 12.74 -6.12
CA ALA A 187 34.86 11.36 -5.95
C ALA A 187 35.59 10.62 -4.80
N ALA A 188 36.91 10.77 -4.70
CA ALA A 188 37.71 10.19 -3.63
C ALA A 188 37.48 10.94 -2.31
N LYS A 189 36.69 10.35 -1.41
CA LYS A 189 36.42 10.90 -0.08
C LYS A 189 37.43 10.39 0.91
N GLU A 190 37.92 11.30 1.74
CA GLU A 190 38.80 11.01 2.85
C GLU A 190 38.05 11.30 4.14
N ALA A 191 38.02 10.34 5.05
CA ALA A 191 37.44 10.48 6.36
C ALA A 191 38.45 10.19 7.47
N THR A 192 38.30 10.90 8.58
CA THR A 192 39.11 10.73 9.78
C THR A 192 38.26 10.14 10.90
N SER A 193 38.77 9.10 11.55
CA SER A 193 38.10 8.49 12.70
C SER A 193 38.10 9.41 13.92
N GLN A 194 36.96 9.45 14.60
CA GLN A 194 36.77 10.18 15.86
C GLN A 194 36.99 9.21 17.03
N GLY A 195 38.24 8.76 17.20
CA GLY A 195 38.63 7.83 18.26
C GLY A 195 39.48 6.67 17.74
N VAL A 196 39.45 5.55 18.45
CA VAL A 196 40.13 4.33 18.00
C VAL A 196 39.27 3.66 16.92
N MET A 197 39.82 3.51 15.72
CA MET A 197 39.15 2.80 14.64
C MET A 197 39.05 1.30 14.95
N PRO A 198 37.84 0.72 14.89
CA PRO A 198 37.65 -0.72 14.97
C PRO A 198 38.40 -1.48 13.87
N ALA A 199 38.63 -2.77 14.09
CA ALA A 199 39.10 -3.65 13.02
C ALA A 199 38.10 -3.66 11.85
N MET A 200 38.60 -3.56 10.63
CA MET A 200 37.79 -3.52 9.40
C MET A 200 37.32 -4.92 9.00
N GLU A 201 36.42 -5.49 9.81
CA GLU A 201 35.84 -6.82 9.60
C GLU A 201 34.41 -6.72 9.04
N VAL A 202 33.99 -7.72 8.25
CA VAL A 202 32.64 -7.78 7.66
C VAL A 202 31.59 -7.56 8.73
N GLY A 203 30.68 -6.61 8.50
CA GLY A 203 29.66 -6.21 9.46
C GLY A 203 30.00 -4.99 10.31
N LEU A 204 31.20 -4.41 10.15
CA LEU A 204 31.54 -3.10 10.72
C LEU A 204 30.55 -2.04 10.24
N VAL A 205 29.98 -1.28 11.17
CA VAL A 205 29.14 -0.12 10.89
C VAL A 205 29.95 1.14 11.11
N ALA A 206 29.92 2.06 10.16
CA ALA A 206 30.53 3.37 10.26
C ALA A 206 29.46 4.46 10.07
N HIS A 207 29.42 5.45 10.97
CA HIS A 207 28.67 6.68 10.76
C HIS A 207 29.64 7.77 10.33
N CYS A 208 29.59 8.16 9.05
CA CYS A 208 30.45 9.19 8.49
C CYS A 208 29.66 10.48 8.27
N ASN A 209 30.01 11.53 9.01
CA ASN A 209 29.49 12.87 8.77
C ASN A 209 30.28 13.54 7.63
N PHE A 210 29.60 13.88 6.54
CA PHE A 210 30.17 14.64 5.43
C PHE A 210 29.76 16.09 5.56
N SER A 211 30.75 16.98 5.71
CA SER A 211 30.47 18.42 5.82
C SER A 211 29.91 19.00 4.53
N ASP A 212 30.39 18.53 3.38
CA ASP A 212 29.90 18.92 2.04
C ASP A 212 28.98 17.85 1.42
N SER A 213 28.20 18.25 0.42
CA SER A 213 27.42 17.33 -0.42
C SER A 213 28.32 16.38 -1.20
N ASN A 214 27.76 15.35 -1.83
CA ASN A 214 28.45 14.66 -2.93
C ASN A 214 27.66 14.81 -4.22
N THR A 215 28.32 15.37 -5.23
CA THR A 215 27.82 15.50 -6.60
C THR A 215 28.66 14.69 -7.59
N ALA A 216 29.77 14.10 -7.14
CA ALA A 216 30.66 13.30 -7.97
C ALA A 216 30.10 11.88 -8.17
N PRO A 217 30.16 11.33 -9.40
CA PRO A 217 29.85 9.93 -9.63
C PRO A 217 30.95 9.03 -9.05
N TYR A 218 30.61 7.77 -8.75
CA TYR A 218 31.55 6.76 -8.25
C TYR A 218 32.35 7.18 -7.00
N PRO A 219 31.68 7.64 -5.91
CA PRO A 219 32.40 8.02 -4.71
C PRO A 219 33.09 6.82 -4.06
N THR A 220 34.34 7.02 -3.65
CA THR A 220 35.09 6.08 -2.80
C THR A 220 35.34 6.70 -1.44
N LEU A 221 35.56 5.88 -0.41
CA LEU A 221 35.88 6.31 0.94
C LEU A 221 37.18 5.65 1.40
N SER A 222 38.19 6.46 1.68
CA SER A 222 39.36 6.10 2.47
C SER A 222 39.18 6.60 3.91
N ILE A 223 39.57 5.75 4.87
CA ILE A 223 39.52 6.07 6.30
C ILE A 223 40.94 6.09 6.83
N ASP A 224 41.33 7.19 7.46
CA ASP A 224 42.65 7.38 8.07
C ASP A 224 43.85 7.07 7.14
N GLY A 225 43.68 7.31 5.84
CA GLY A 225 44.70 7.06 4.81
C GLY A 225 44.82 5.59 4.36
N GLY A 226 43.82 4.76 4.65
CA GLY A 226 43.70 3.41 4.13
C GLY A 226 43.32 3.34 2.64
N GLU A 227 43.14 2.12 2.13
CA GLU A 227 42.75 1.91 0.74
C GLU A 227 41.33 2.43 0.47
N PRO A 228 41.11 3.27 -0.56
CA PRO A 228 39.77 3.75 -0.91
C PRO A 228 38.87 2.62 -1.41
N GLN A 229 37.67 2.50 -0.85
CA GLN A 229 36.66 1.51 -1.25
C GLN A 229 35.39 2.19 -1.74
N ALA A 230 34.62 1.57 -2.64
CA ALA A 230 33.45 2.24 -3.21
C ALA A 230 32.33 2.41 -2.16
N ILE A 231 31.56 3.49 -2.28
CA ILE A 231 30.30 3.65 -1.54
C ILE A 231 29.14 3.22 -2.44
N MET A 232 28.49 2.13 -2.05
CA MET A 232 27.43 1.45 -2.78
C MET A 232 26.05 1.85 -2.23
N THR A 233 25.09 2.11 -3.11
CA THR A 233 23.67 2.28 -2.77
C THR A 233 22.88 1.25 -3.55
N ASN A 234 22.19 0.33 -2.86
CA ASN A 234 21.38 -0.73 -3.48
C ASN A 234 22.11 -1.49 -4.61
N GLY A 235 23.39 -1.81 -4.40
CA GLY A 235 24.21 -2.56 -5.37
C GLY A 235 24.83 -1.73 -6.49
N ALA A 236 24.61 -0.41 -6.54
CA ALA A 236 25.22 0.48 -7.51
C ALA A 236 26.30 1.38 -6.87
N PRO A 237 27.45 1.64 -7.53
CA PRO A 237 28.52 2.49 -7.02
C PRO A 237 28.19 3.99 -7.19
N PHE A 238 26.96 4.38 -6.84
CA PHE A 238 26.49 5.75 -6.89
C PHE A 238 25.87 6.10 -5.55
N ALA A 239 26.37 7.15 -4.90
CA ALA A 239 25.81 7.67 -3.67
C ALA A 239 25.91 9.20 -3.69
N TYR A 240 24.77 9.86 -3.63
CA TYR A 240 24.65 11.32 -3.57
C TYR A 240 23.98 11.72 -2.26
N TRP A 241 24.46 12.81 -1.68
CA TRP A 241 23.96 13.34 -0.42
C TRP A 241 24.09 14.85 -0.37
N VAL A 242 23.32 15.47 0.51
CA VAL A 242 23.37 16.91 0.78
C VAL A 242 24.46 17.23 1.80
N ALA A 243 24.91 18.49 1.85
CA ALA A 243 25.89 18.94 2.83
C ALA A 243 25.40 18.71 4.27
N GLY A 244 26.31 18.29 5.15
CA GLY A 244 26.03 17.95 6.54
C GLY A 244 25.38 16.58 6.75
N ALA A 245 25.23 15.77 5.70
CA ALA A 245 24.65 14.43 5.81
C ALA A 245 25.57 13.49 6.61
N THR A 246 24.97 12.67 7.47
CA THR A 246 25.64 11.54 8.10
C THR A 246 25.20 10.26 7.42
N LEU A 247 26.17 9.55 6.83
CA LEU A 247 25.92 8.25 6.24
C LEU A 247 26.22 7.13 7.23
N THR A 248 25.27 6.22 7.42
CA THR A 248 25.46 4.88 7.97
C THR A 248 25.94 3.96 6.87
N LEU A 249 27.17 3.50 7.00
CA LEU A 249 27.86 2.61 6.06
C LEU A 249 28.09 1.27 6.74
N LEU A 250 27.86 0.18 6.03
CA LEU A 250 28.14 -1.19 6.46
C LEU A 250 29.26 -1.76 5.59
N TRP A 251 30.32 -2.24 6.21
CA TRP A 251 31.40 -2.94 5.50
C TRP A 251 30.96 -4.36 5.16
N ASP A 252 30.93 -4.72 3.87
CA ASP A 252 30.57 -6.07 3.42
C ASP A 252 31.79 -6.99 3.20
N GLY A 253 33.01 -6.46 3.33
CA GLY A 253 34.26 -7.16 3.07
C GLY A 253 34.99 -6.70 1.81
N SER A 254 34.35 -5.90 0.95
CA SER A 254 34.96 -5.33 -0.25
C SER A 254 34.56 -3.86 -0.46
N ASP A 255 33.30 -3.51 -0.28
CA ASP A 255 32.79 -2.15 -0.47
C ASP A 255 31.95 -1.67 0.73
N TRP A 256 31.73 -0.36 0.80
CA TRP A 256 30.85 0.25 1.79
C TRP A 256 29.41 0.25 1.31
N GLN A 257 28.53 -0.50 1.98
CA GLN A 257 27.11 -0.48 1.72
C GLN A 257 26.44 0.67 2.47
N ASN A 258 25.89 1.63 1.75
CA ASN A 258 25.18 2.76 2.34
C ASN A 258 23.76 2.35 2.76
N CYS A 259 23.49 2.46 4.06
CA CYS A 259 22.23 2.09 4.68
C CYS A 259 21.45 3.29 5.23
N SER A 260 21.77 4.51 4.78
CA SER A 260 21.21 5.76 5.33
C SER A 260 19.94 6.19 4.61
N ALA A 261 19.07 6.90 5.32
CA ALA A 261 17.90 7.57 4.74
C ALA A 261 17.89 9.06 5.12
N PRO A 262 17.74 10.00 4.17
CA PRO A 262 17.69 9.83 2.71
C PRO A 262 19.09 9.84 2.07
N VAL A 263 19.33 8.92 1.14
CA VAL A 263 20.47 8.92 0.20
C VAL A 263 19.91 8.79 -1.20
N TYR A 264 20.47 9.54 -2.14
CA TYR A 264 20.03 9.56 -3.53
C TYR A 264 21.00 8.75 -4.39
N GLY A 265 20.48 7.87 -5.24
CA GLY A 265 21.24 7.20 -6.30
C GLY A 265 20.90 7.83 -7.66
N ALA A 266 21.84 7.83 -8.62
CA ALA A 266 21.53 8.16 -10.01
C ALA A 266 20.79 7.01 -10.70
N THR A 267 20.94 5.79 -10.16
CA THR A 267 20.17 4.62 -10.54
C THR A 267 19.54 3.98 -9.31
N ALA A 268 18.40 3.32 -9.48
CA ALA A 268 17.75 2.57 -8.41
C ALA A 268 17.03 1.35 -8.97
N THR A 269 17.17 0.19 -8.32
CA THR A 269 16.37 -1.00 -8.62
C THR A 269 15.45 -1.32 -7.44
N ILE A 270 14.15 -1.39 -7.67
CA ILE A 270 13.13 -1.76 -6.69
C ILE A 270 12.49 -3.08 -7.11
N GLY A 271 12.71 -4.15 -6.37
CA GLY A 271 12.20 -5.49 -6.68
C GLY A 271 13.31 -6.53 -6.77
N ASN A 272 13.05 -7.66 -7.44
CA ASN A 272 14.05 -8.72 -7.61
C ASN A 272 14.84 -8.48 -8.90
N PRO A 273 16.16 -8.18 -8.84
CA PRO A 273 16.97 -7.94 -10.03
C PRO A 273 17.03 -9.11 -11.02
N ALA A 274 16.83 -10.34 -10.54
CA ALA A 274 16.80 -11.54 -11.39
C ALA A 274 15.40 -11.87 -11.95
N ALA A 275 14.38 -11.11 -11.58
CA ALA A 275 12.99 -11.32 -12.01
C ALA A 275 12.33 -9.95 -12.28
N ALA A 276 11.08 -9.74 -11.84
CA ALA A 276 10.40 -8.47 -12.02
C ALA A 276 10.94 -7.39 -11.07
N ASN A 277 11.26 -6.22 -11.62
CA ASN A 277 11.72 -5.05 -10.87
C ASN A 277 11.34 -3.74 -11.60
N VAL A 278 11.49 -2.62 -10.88
CA VAL A 278 11.51 -1.27 -11.44
C VAL A 278 12.94 -0.78 -11.40
N ALA A 279 13.52 -0.48 -12.57
CA ALA A 279 14.85 0.10 -12.68
C ALA A 279 14.71 1.59 -13.09
N ILE A 280 15.41 2.46 -12.38
CA ILE A 280 15.51 3.90 -12.68
C ILE A 280 16.97 4.14 -13.04
N ASP A 281 17.24 4.85 -14.13
CA ASP A 281 18.57 5.30 -14.53
C ASP A 281 18.55 6.75 -15.04
N SER A 282 19.61 7.16 -15.76
CA SER A 282 19.80 8.56 -16.16
C SER A 282 18.80 9.06 -17.20
N ASP A 283 18.18 8.16 -17.95
CA ASP A 283 17.39 8.46 -19.14
C ASP A 283 16.02 7.78 -19.13
N SER A 284 15.77 6.84 -18.22
CA SER A 284 14.55 6.06 -18.20
C SER A 284 14.09 5.58 -16.81
N VAL A 285 12.81 5.20 -16.76
CA VAL A 285 12.22 4.35 -15.73
C VAL A 285 11.65 3.10 -16.40
N ASP A 286 12.29 1.97 -16.16
CA ASP A 286 11.96 0.69 -16.75
C ASP A 286 11.19 -0.21 -15.77
N PHE A 287 10.09 -0.79 -16.25
CA PHE A 287 9.35 -1.86 -15.60
C PHE A 287 9.76 -3.17 -16.26
N ARG A 288 10.62 -3.96 -15.61
CA ARG A 288 11.17 -5.19 -16.18
C ARG A 288 10.39 -6.41 -15.68
N THR A 289 10.18 -7.38 -16.56
CA THR A 289 9.47 -8.64 -16.25
C THR A 289 10.43 -9.79 -15.95
N GLY A 290 11.72 -9.61 -16.22
CA GLY A 290 12.78 -10.57 -15.90
C GLY A 290 14.11 -10.23 -16.56
N GLY A 291 15.18 -10.06 -15.76
CA GLY A 291 16.52 -9.74 -16.27
C GLY A 291 16.50 -8.48 -17.15
N ASP A 292 16.91 -8.62 -18.42
CA ASP A 292 16.94 -7.51 -19.38
C ASP A 292 15.62 -7.22 -20.11
N HIS A 293 14.56 -8.00 -19.87
CA HIS A 293 13.28 -7.82 -20.55
C HIS A 293 12.48 -6.64 -19.96
N VAL A 294 12.37 -5.56 -20.73
CA VAL A 294 11.62 -4.35 -20.38
C VAL A 294 10.18 -4.48 -20.87
N GLY A 295 9.24 -4.69 -19.95
CA GLY A 295 7.80 -4.72 -20.24
C GLY A 295 7.21 -3.33 -20.49
N GLY A 296 7.86 -2.29 -19.97
CA GLY A 296 7.58 -0.90 -20.33
C GLY A 296 8.66 0.06 -19.84
N THR A 297 8.82 1.18 -20.52
CA THR A 297 9.80 2.22 -20.21
C THR A 297 9.15 3.60 -20.31
N ILE A 298 9.52 4.49 -19.40
CA ILE A 298 9.18 5.91 -19.45
C ILE A 298 10.49 6.68 -19.61
N THR A 299 10.62 7.42 -20.71
CA THR A 299 11.76 8.31 -20.97
C THR A 299 11.29 9.76 -20.99
N ARG A 300 12.24 10.68 -21.18
CA ARG A 300 11.92 12.10 -21.38
C ARG A 300 11.02 12.35 -22.60
N ASP A 301 11.16 11.53 -23.63
CA ASP A 301 10.56 11.76 -24.95
C ASP A 301 9.27 10.94 -25.19
N GLY A 302 8.89 10.09 -24.23
CA GLY A 302 7.64 9.33 -24.29
C GLY A 302 7.60 8.14 -23.33
N ALA A 303 6.48 7.43 -23.32
CA ALA A 303 6.31 6.18 -22.59
C ALA A 303 5.96 5.06 -23.59
N SER A 304 6.67 3.94 -23.52
CA SER A 304 6.41 2.74 -24.34
C SER A 304 6.14 1.55 -23.43
N PHE A 305 5.03 0.84 -23.67
CA PHE A 305 4.69 -0.40 -22.98
C PHE A 305 4.77 -1.51 -24.03
N ASN A 306 5.91 -2.20 -24.07
CA ASN A 306 6.31 -3.06 -25.19
C ASN A 306 5.50 -4.37 -25.29
N ASP A 307 4.61 -4.65 -24.33
CA ASP A 307 3.72 -5.84 -24.33
C ASP A 307 2.22 -5.50 -24.55
N GLY A 308 1.93 -4.31 -25.07
CA GLY A 308 0.58 -3.94 -25.53
C GLY A 308 0.17 -2.56 -25.04
N ALA A 309 -0.16 -1.70 -25.99
CA ALA A 309 -0.83 -0.40 -25.92
C ALA A 309 -0.82 0.36 -24.57
N LEU A 310 -0.43 1.64 -24.61
CA LEU A 310 -0.64 2.59 -23.52
C LEU A 310 -2.10 2.56 -23.03
N GLN A 311 -2.33 1.97 -21.86
CA GLN A 311 -3.68 1.82 -21.29
C GLN A 311 -4.03 3.02 -20.40
N LEU A 312 -4.71 4.02 -20.97
CA LEU A 312 -5.23 5.17 -20.22
C LEU A 312 -6.61 4.84 -19.60
N GLY A 313 -6.58 4.18 -18.44
CA GLY A 313 -7.76 3.95 -17.60
C GLY A 313 -8.50 2.63 -17.86
N ALA A 314 -8.89 1.94 -16.80
CA ALA A 314 -9.81 0.81 -16.82
C ALA A 314 -11.00 1.13 -15.90
N TYR A 315 -12.23 1.04 -16.41
CA TYR A 315 -13.42 1.01 -15.57
C TYR A 315 -13.79 -0.45 -15.32
N HIS A 316 -13.70 -0.89 -14.06
CA HIS A 316 -14.03 -2.26 -13.66
C HIS A 316 -15.54 -2.35 -13.38
N TYR A 317 -16.26 -3.23 -14.06
CA TYR A 317 -17.67 -3.56 -13.79
C TYR A 317 -17.75 -5.05 -13.46
N GLU A 318 -18.15 -5.41 -12.23
CA GLU A 318 -17.99 -6.77 -11.70
C GLU A 318 -19.04 -7.80 -12.20
N ASP A 319 -20.06 -7.39 -12.97
CA ASP A 319 -21.29 -8.20 -13.08
C ASP A 319 -21.56 -8.95 -14.40
N ALA A 320 -20.61 -9.10 -15.33
CA ALA A 320 -20.96 -9.72 -16.63
C ALA A 320 -19.94 -10.64 -17.32
N GLY A 321 -18.85 -11.08 -16.68
CA GLY A 321 -17.97 -12.12 -17.24
C GLY A 321 -17.36 -11.83 -18.62
N VAL A 322 -17.45 -10.59 -19.10
CA VAL A 322 -16.87 -10.12 -20.37
C VAL A 322 -16.01 -8.91 -20.05
N THR A 323 -14.70 -9.05 -20.17
CA THR A 323 -13.77 -7.92 -20.11
C THR A 323 -13.87 -7.12 -21.41
N VAL A 324 -14.68 -6.06 -21.42
CA VAL A 324 -14.63 -5.09 -22.52
C VAL A 324 -13.47 -4.13 -22.25
N ARG A 325 -12.41 -4.25 -23.05
CA ARG A 325 -11.18 -3.45 -22.92
C ARG A 325 -11.31 -2.19 -23.78
N TYR A 326 -11.16 -1.01 -23.17
CA TYR A 326 -10.96 0.23 -23.93
C TYR A 326 -9.71 0.95 -23.41
N ALA A 327 -8.70 1.05 -24.27
CA ALA A 327 -7.81 2.19 -24.40
C ALA A 327 -7.13 2.04 -25.76
N THR A 328 -7.30 3.02 -26.64
CA THR A 328 -6.75 2.99 -28.00
C THR A 328 -5.57 3.93 -28.10
N VAL A 329 -4.35 3.42 -28.38
CA VAL A 329 -3.47 3.80 -29.52
C VAL A 329 -2.53 2.63 -29.89
N GLY A 330 -2.94 1.83 -30.92
CA GLY A 330 -2.17 0.93 -31.81
C GLY A 330 -1.48 -0.34 -31.25
N THR A 331 -1.31 -1.47 -31.96
CA THR A 331 -2.11 -2.22 -32.96
C THR A 331 -2.05 -3.70 -32.53
N GLY A 332 -3.09 -4.49 -32.81
CA GLY A 332 -3.26 -5.85 -32.30
C GLY A 332 -2.16 -6.84 -32.71
N ASN A 333 -2.05 -7.94 -31.95
CA ASN A 333 -1.07 -9.02 -32.11
C ASN A 333 -1.41 -10.01 -33.25
N ASP A 334 -2.27 -9.65 -34.20
CA ASP A 334 -2.72 -10.55 -35.27
C ASP A 334 -2.69 -9.84 -36.65
N PRO A 335 -2.25 -10.47 -37.75
CA PRO A 335 -2.14 -9.82 -39.06
C PRO A 335 -3.46 -9.31 -39.66
N ASN A 336 -4.60 -9.54 -39.01
CA ASN A 336 -5.93 -9.27 -39.52
C ASN A 336 -6.74 -8.23 -38.72
N GLU A 337 -6.18 -7.59 -37.68
CA GLU A 337 -6.90 -6.54 -36.91
C GLU A 337 -6.42 -5.12 -37.26
N PHE A 338 -7.32 -4.33 -37.84
CA PHE A 338 -7.13 -2.89 -38.04
C PHE A 338 -7.27 -2.13 -36.71
N GLY A 339 -6.16 -1.68 -36.13
CA GLY A 339 -6.16 -0.73 -35.01
C GLY A 339 -6.45 0.69 -35.51
N GLY A 340 -7.67 1.19 -35.29
CA GLY A 340 -8.04 2.59 -35.54
C GLY A 340 -8.22 3.37 -34.23
N LEU A 341 -7.95 4.68 -34.26
CA LEU A 341 -8.21 5.63 -33.17
C LEU A 341 -9.72 5.92 -33.06
N PHE A 342 -10.37 5.44 -32.00
CA PHE A 342 -11.79 5.71 -31.75
C PHE A 342 -11.96 6.95 -30.87
N LEU A 343 -12.46 8.05 -31.43
CA LEU A 343 -12.81 9.26 -30.68
C LEU A 343 -14.31 9.26 -30.36
N THR A 344 -14.67 9.34 -29.08
CA THR A 344 -16.06 9.45 -28.64
C THR A 344 -16.62 10.85 -28.88
N ARG A 345 -17.95 10.95 -28.86
CA ARG A 345 -18.72 12.17 -29.15
C ARG A 345 -18.27 13.33 -28.25
N GLY A 346 -17.51 14.27 -28.82
CA GLY A 346 -16.97 15.44 -28.14
C GLY A 346 -15.43 15.51 -28.09
N ALA A 347 -14.72 14.44 -28.42
CA ALA A 347 -13.27 14.48 -28.58
C ALA A 347 -12.89 14.94 -30.00
N GLY A 348 -12.23 16.09 -30.10
CA GLY A 348 -11.70 16.61 -31.36
C GLY A 348 -10.42 15.87 -31.77
N MET A 349 -10.33 15.47 -33.04
CA MET A 349 -9.07 15.01 -33.64
C MET A 349 -8.29 16.23 -34.12
N GLY A 350 -7.21 16.59 -33.42
CA GLY A 350 -6.33 17.67 -33.82
C GLY A 350 -5.45 17.20 -34.98
N ILE A 351 -5.73 17.67 -36.19
CA ILE A 351 -4.82 17.51 -37.32
C ILE A 351 -3.94 18.75 -37.34
N ASP A 352 -2.67 18.58 -36.97
CA ASP A 352 -1.72 19.69 -36.97
C ASP A 352 -1.40 20.13 -38.40
N ARG A 353 -1.33 21.45 -38.58
CA ARG A 353 -0.99 22.07 -39.87
C ARG A 353 0.52 22.05 -39.98
N ARG A 354 1.08 21.43 -41.02
CA ARG A 354 2.48 21.67 -41.35
C ARG A 354 2.65 23.17 -41.68
N PRO A 355 3.71 23.84 -41.17
CA PRO A 355 3.92 25.28 -41.38
C PRO A 355 4.03 25.70 -42.86
N ASP A 356 4.30 24.75 -43.75
CA ASP A 356 4.46 24.96 -45.20
C ASP A 356 3.13 25.01 -45.98
N GLY A 357 1.99 24.84 -45.31
CA GLY A 357 0.66 24.88 -45.95
C GLY A 357 0.31 23.64 -46.77
N SER A 358 1.07 22.55 -46.64
CA SER A 358 0.74 21.28 -47.31
C SER A 358 -0.43 20.54 -46.64
N THR A 359 -1.19 19.81 -47.46
CA THR A 359 -2.50 19.20 -47.16
C THR A 359 -2.46 18.27 -45.95
N ALA A 360 -3.42 18.44 -45.05
CA ALA A 360 -3.73 17.42 -44.05
C ALA A 360 -4.91 16.60 -44.57
N ALA A 361 -4.68 15.33 -44.91
CA ALA A 361 -5.70 14.43 -45.42
C ALA A 361 -6.11 13.44 -44.32
N ILE A 362 -7.41 13.27 -44.10
CA ILE A 362 -7.93 12.07 -43.44
C ILE A 362 -8.24 11.08 -44.56
N VAL A 363 -7.48 10.00 -44.64
CA VAL A 363 -7.80 8.88 -45.53
C VAL A 363 -8.65 7.91 -44.73
N LEU A 364 -9.92 7.76 -45.13
CA LEU A 364 -10.81 6.73 -44.58
C LEU A 364 -10.87 5.59 -45.61
N GLU A 365 -10.04 4.56 -45.43
CA GLU A 365 -10.11 3.39 -46.31
C GLU A 365 -11.25 2.47 -45.88
N ARG A 366 -12.13 2.13 -46.81
CA ARG A 366 -12.98 0.94 -46.71
C ARG A 366 -12.39 -0.13 -47.62
N GLY A 367 -12.30 -1.36 -47.11
CA GLY A 367 -11.73 -2.48 -47.84
C GLY A 367 -12.30 -2.69 -49.25
N ASN A 368 -11.38 -3.04 -50.14
CA ASN A 368 -11.45 -3.65 -51.48
C ASN A 368 -12.33 -3.08 -52.61
N ASP A 369 -13.34 -2.22 -52.41
CA ASP A 369 -14.24 -1.82 -53.52
C ASP A 369 -14.36 -0.29 -53.77
N GLY A 370 -13.25 0.45 -53.62
CA GLY A 370 -13.11 1.83 -54.11
C GLY A 370 -12.69 2.85 -53.05
N GLN A 371 -11.91 3.84 -53.46
CA GLN A 371 -11.43 4.92 -52.58
C GLN A 371 -12.51 6.02 -52.43
N GLU A 372 -12.88 6.32 -51.18
CA GLU A 372 -13.59 7.55 -50.82
C GLU A 372 -12.59 8.50 -50.15
N ASN A 373 -12.20 9.56 -50.85
CA ASN A 373 -11.31 10.58 -50.30
C ASN A 373 -12.13 11.76 -49.81
N VAL A 374 -12.00 12.09 -48.52
CA VAL A 374 -12.47 13.37 -47.98
C VAL A 374 -11.27 14.32 -47.94
N SER A 375 -11.13 15.12 -48.99
CA SER A 375 -10.09 16.15 -49.07
C SER A 375 -10.66 17.48 -48.63
N MET A 376 -10.11 18.06 -47.56
CA MET A 376 -10.38 19.44 -47.19
C MET A 376 -9.45 20.37 -47.97
N PHE A 377 -10.02 21.16 -48.88
CA PHE A 377 -9.30 22.23 -49.58
C PHE A 377 -9.69 23.57 -48.94
N GLY A 378 -8.81 24.10 -48.08
CA GLY A 378 -9.07 25.37 -47.40
C GLY A 378 -10.34 25.33 -46.53
N HIS A 379 -11.30 26.22 -46.80
CA HIS A 379 -12.56 26.35 -46.04
C HIS A 379 -13.72 25.48 -46.56
N ASN A 380 -13.54 24.75 -47.66
CA ASN A 380 -14.61 23.98 -48.28
C ASN A 380 -14.40 22.46 -48.10
N LEU A 381 -15.43 21.79 -47.62
CA LEU A 381 -15.52 20.33 -47.55
C LEU A 381 -16.11 19.83 -48.87
N ALA A 382 -15.31 19.11 -49.67
CA ALA A 382 -15.77 18.53 -50.93
C ALA A 382 -15.77 17.01 -50.86
N PHE A 383 -16.91 16.39 -51.15
CA PHE A 383 -17.03 14.94 -51.33
C PHE A 383 -16.84 14.62 -52.81
N TYR A 384 -15.76 13.91 -53.15
CA TYR A 384 -15.48 13.53 -54.53
C TYR A 384 -15.70 12.03 -54.70
N ARG A 385 -16.71 11.64 -55.49
CA ARG A 385 -16.91 10.25 -55.91
C ARG A 385 -16.60 10.11 -57.39
N ARG A 386 -15.49 9.43 -57.71
CA ARG A 386 -15.08 9.16 -59.09
C ARG A 386 -15.69 7.83 -59.55
N TYR A 387 -16.68 7.87 -60.42
CA TYR A 387 -17.12 6.68 -61.14
C TYR A 387 -16.25 6.50 -62.38
N GLY A 388 -15.35 5.51 -62.35
CA GLY A 388 -14.65 4.96 -63.53
C GLY A 388 -13.72 5.93 -64.27
N SER A 389 -12.41 5.78 -64.09
CA SER A 389 -11.44 6.38 -65.02
C SER A 389 -11.27 5.48 -66.25
N GLY A 390 -11.63 5.96 -67.43
CA GLY A 390 -11.03 5.49 -68.69
C GLY A 390 -11.81 4.48 -69.55
N LEU A 391 -13.10 4.23 -69.30
CA LEU A 391 -13.92 3.39 -70.19
C LEU A 391 -15.00 4.23 -70.88
N SER A 392 -14.95 4.29 -72.21
CA SER A 392 -15.98 4.89 -73.05
C SER A 392 -17.31 4.18 -72.83
N ALA A 393 -18.22 4.77 -72.06
CA ALA A 393 -19.56 4.23 -71.86
C ALA A 393 -20.51 4.77 -72.94
N ASN A 394 -21.34 3.90 -73.51
CA ASN A 394 -22.42 4.34 -74.39
C ASN A 394 -23.39 5.19 -73.55
N LEU A 395 -23.76 6.39 -74.04
CA LEU A 395 -24.74 7.26 -73.38
C LEU A 395 -26.14 6.63 -73.25
N MET A 396 -26.34 5.43 -73.81
CA MET A 396 -27.55 4.61 -73.65
C MET A 396 -27.33 3.33 -72.83
N SER A 397 -26.21 3.19 -72.11
CA SER A 397 -25.99 2.07 -71.20
C SER A 397 -26.75 2.24 -69.88
N GLY A 398 -27.06 1.13 -69.21
CA GLY A 398 -27.66 1.16 -67.87
C GLY A 398 -26.84 1.97 -66.86
N THR A 399 -25.52 2.00 -67.03
CA THR A 399 -24.57 2.80 -66.23
C THR A 399 -24.80 4.31 -66.33
N TRP A 400 -25.18 4.84 -67.50
CA TRP A 400 -25.49 6.27 -67.65
C TRP A 400 -26.77 6.64 -66.89
N THR A 401 -27.79 5.79 -67.01
CA THR A 401 -29.07 5.96 -66.31
C THR A 401 -28.90 5.92 -64.79
N GLU A 402 -28.09 4.98 -64.28
CA GLU A 402 -27.80 4.85 -62.85
C GLU A 402 -27.02 6.06 -62.29
N MET A 403 -26.06 6.58 -63.06
CA MET A 403 -25.33 7.80 -62.71
C MET A 403 -26.28 9.00 -62.58
N LEU A 404 -27.21 9.19 -63.53
CA LEU A 404 -28.19 10.27 -63.49
C LEU A 404 -29.18 10.11 -62.32
N GLN A 405 -29.65 8.88 -62.04
CA GLN A 405 -30.51 8.61 -60.89
C GLN A 405 -29.81 8.89 -59.56
N THR A 406 -28.54 8.51 -59.45
CA THR A 406 -27.71 8.78 -58.27
C THR A 406 -27.47 10.28 -58.12
N GLY A 407 -27.17 10.99 -59.20
CA GLY A 407 -27.09 12.46 -59.19
C GLY A 407 -28.38 13.11 -58.71
N ALA A 408 -29.54 12.64 -59.19
CA ALA A 408 -30.84 13.13 -58.72
C ALA A 408 -31.06 12.87 -57.21
N TRP A 409 -30.59 11.73 -56.68
CA TRP A 409 -30.66 11.43 -55.25
C TRP A 409 -29.86 12.42 -54.39
N TYR A 410 -28.67 12.85 -54.84
CA TYR A 410 -27.87 13.86 -54.14
C TYR A 410 -28.47 15.26 -54.29
N ALA A 411 -28.93 15.60 -55.49
CA ALA A 411 -29.54 16.89 -55.78
C ALA A 411 -30.80 17.14 -54.93
N THR A 412 -31.64 16.12 -54.75
CA THR A 412 -32.84 16.19 -53.87
C THR A 412 -32.52 16.37 -52.38
N ARG A 413 -31.24 16.26 -51.98
CA ARG A 413 -30.78 16.46 -50.60
C ARG A 413 -29.96 17.75 -50.42
N GLY A 414 -30.02 18.66 -51.38
CA GLY A 414 -29.40 19.98 -51.31
C GLY A 414 -27.93 20.02 -51.74
N PHE A 415 -27.40 18.94 -52.31
CA PHE A 415 -26.04 18.91 -52.83
C PHE A 415 -26.00 19.39 -54.30
N LEU A 416 -25.00 20.22 -54.64
CA LEU A 416 -24.72 20.57 -56.03
C LEU A 416 -24.12 19.35 -56.73
N VAL A 417 -24.75 18.92 -57.82
CA VAL A 417 -24.24 17.83 -58.67
C VAL A 417 -23.75 18.42 -59.98
N VAL A 418 -22.47 18.20 -60.26
CA VAL A 418 -21.85 18.55 -61.55
C VAL A 418 -21.57 17.27 -62.31
N VAL A 419 -22.16 17.13 -63.49
CA VAL A 419 -21.89 16.00 -64.39
C VAL A 419 -21.03 16.50 -65.54
N GLN A 420 -19.79 16.03 -65.60
CA GLN A 420 -18.88 16.34 -66.70
C GLN A 420 -18.87 15.19 -67.69
N ILE A 421 -19.12 15.50 -68.97
CA ILE A 421 -19.13 14.51 -70.05
C ILE A 421 -17.99 14.83 -71.01
N TYR A 422 -17.04 13.91 -71.14
CA TYR A 422 -15.88 14.06 -72.00
C TYR A 422 -15.99 13.13 -73.21
N ASN A 423 -15.58 13.63 -74.40
CA ASN A 423 -15.39 12.84 -75.62
C ASN A 423 -16.62 12.09 -76.13
N ILE A 424 -17.73 12.82 -76.37
CA ILE A 424 -18.92 12.24 -77.00
C ILE A 424 -18.64 11.97 -78.48
N THR A 425 -18.81 10.72 -78.91
CA THR A 425 -18.82 10.33 -80.33
C THR A 425 -20.25 10.00 -80.75
N LEU A 426 -20.83 10.80 -81.65
CA LEU A 426 -22.19 10.61 -82.16
C LEU A 426 -22.17 9.79 -83.46
N GLN A 427 -23.00 8.75 -83.56
CA GLN A 427 -23.17 7.98 -84.79
C GLN A 427 -24.11 8.69 -85.77
N GLN A 428 -23.86 8.55 -87.08
CA GLN A 428 -24.59 9.26 -88.14
C GLN A 428 -26.02 8.73 -88.33
N ASN A 429 -26.98 9.66 -88.52
CA ASN A 429 -28.37 9.45 -88.99
C ASN A 429 -29.45 9.00 -87.98
N TYR A 430 -29.80 9.84 -87.00
CA TYR A 430 -31.10 9.72 -86.31
C TYR A 430 -31.75 11.06 -85.98
N GLU A 431 -33.08 11.10 -86.07
CA GLU A 431 -33.96 12.14 -85.52
C GLU A 431 -33.72 12.35 -84.02
N TRP A 432 -34.27 13.43 -83.44
CA TRP A 432 -34.18 13.69 -82.01
C TRP A 432 -34.57 12.46 -81.18
N ARG A 433 -33.71 12.04 -80.26
CA ARG A 433 -33.97 10.91 -79.36
C ARG A 433 -33.79 11.29 -77.90
N THR A 434 -34.70 10.82 -77.07
CA THR A 434 -34.61 10.89 -75.60
C THR A 434 -33.55 9.92 -75.12
N ILE A 435 -32.51 10.42 -74.44
CA ILE A 435 -31.41 9.62 -73.90
C ILE A 435 -31.50 9.45 -72.37
N GLY A 436 -32.40 10.17 -71.71
CA GLY A 436 -32.68 10.04 -70.29
C GLY A 436 -33.65 11.11 -69.81
N ARG A 437 -34.16 10.95 -68.59
CA ARG A 437 -34.99 11.96 -67.93
C ARG A 437 -34.49 12.20 -66.52
N ILE A 438 -34.27 13.46 -66.18
CA ILE A 438 -33.96 13.89 -64.83
C ILE A 438 -35.27 14.35 -64.18
N SER A 439 -35.86 13.47 -63.37
CA SER A 439 -37.11 13.74 -62.68
C SER A 439 -36.92 14.77 -61.55
N ARG A 440 -37.90 15.67 -61.36
CA ARG A 440 -38.01 16.59 -60.19
C ARG A 440 -36.89 17.63 -60.04
N VAL A 441 -36.28 18.07 -61.14
CA VAL A 441 -35.30 19.17 -61.12
C VAL A 441 -35.91 20.41 -61.74
N ASN A 442 -35.87 21.53 -61.02
CA ASN A 442 -36.21 22.84 -61.55
C ASN A 442 -34.96 23.40 -62.25
N LEU A 443 -34.97 23.42 -63.58
CA LEU A 443 -33.83 23.91 -64.36
C LEU A 443 -33.87 25.44 -64.40
N GLN A 444 -33.04 26.10 -63.60
CA GLN A 444 -32.74 27.52 -63.79
C GLN A 444 -31.52 27.67 -64.69
N ALA A 445 -31.69 28.38 -65.81
CA ALA A 445 -30.56 28.78 -66.65
C ALA A 445 -29.70 29.77 -65.85
N ILE A 446 -28.51 29.34 -65.40
CA ILE A 446 -27.50 30.25 -64.87
C ILE A 446 -26.88 30.98 -66.06
N VAL A 447 -27.36 32.19 -66.34
CA VAL A 447 -26.72 33.10 -67.30
C VAL A 447 -25.66 33.88 -66.54
N GLY A 448 -24.40 33.62 -66.88
CA GLY A 448 -23.26 34.45 -66.47
C GLY A 448 -22.41 33.88 -65.34
N MET A 449 -21.47 33.01 -65.67
CA MET A 449 -20.23 32.91 -64.88
C MET A 449 -19.17 33.81 -65.54
N GLN A 450 -18.81 34.90 -64.85
CA GLN A 450 -17.70 35.77 -65.24
C GLN A 450 -16.38 34.99 -65.13
N GLY A 451 -15.78 34.67 -66.27
CA GLY A 451 -14.53 33.92 -66.31
C GLY A 451 -14.15 33.41 -67.69
N GLY A 452 -14.16 34.28 -68.70
CA GLY A 452 -13.26 34.19 -69.86
C GLY A 452 -13.41 33.03 -70.86
N TYR A 453 -14.33 32.08 -70.69
CA TYR A 453 -14.62 31.05 -71.70
C TYR A 453 -16.11 31.09 -72.06
N SER A 454 -16.44 31.87 -73.09
CA SER A 454 -17.81 31.89 -73.63
C SER A 454 -18.14 30.52 -74.24
N ILE A 455 -19.03 29.76 -73.60
CA ILE A 455 -19.67 28.61 -74.23
C ILE A 455 -20.69 29.18 -75.22
N SER A 456 -20.22 29.44 -76.43
CA SER A 456 -21.03 29.90 -77.55
C SER A 456 -22.10 28.85 -77.84
N GLY A 457 -23.37 29.14 -77.52
CA GLY A 457 -24.49 28.27 -77.90
C GLY A 457 -25.67 28.16 -76.94
N MET A 458 -25.61 28.74 -75.72
CA MET A 458 -26.76 28.75 -74.81
C MET A 458 -27.73 29.88 -75.16
N THR A 459 -28.63 29.62 -76.11
CA THR A 459 -29.83 30.44 -76.31
C THR A 459 -30.99 29.76 -75.59
N VAL A 460 -31.70 30.52 -74.73
CA VAL A 460 -32.92 30.04 -74.08
C VAL A 460 -34.02 29.98 -75.13
N VAL A 461 -34.59 28.80 -75.36
CA VAL A 461 -35.79 28.63 -76.18
C VAL A 461 -36.94 28.39 -75.20
N SER A 462 -38.16 28.82 -75.55
CA SER A 462 -39.32 28.84 -74.64
C SER A 462 -39.64 27.50 -73.95
N ASP A 463 -39.09 26.37 -74.41
CA ASP A 463 -39.32 25.03 -73.87
C ASP A 463 -38.04 24.31 -73.35
N GLY A 464 -36.87 24.97 -73.24
CA GLY A 464 -35.64 24.32 -72.74
C GLY A 464 -34.33 25.11 -72.90
N THR A 465 -33.23 24.54 -72.39
CA THR A 465 -31.87 25.12 -72.52
C THR A 465 -31.02 24.33 -73.51
N HIS A 466 -30.41 25.03 -74.48
CA HIS A 466 -29.57 24.42 -75.51
C HIS A 466 -28.09 24.37 -75.10
N ILE A 467 -27.47 23.18 -75.14
CA ILE A 467 -26.01 23.03 -75.00
C ILE A 467 -25.49 22.36 -76.27
N GLY A 468 -25.27 23.18 -77.31
CA GLY A 468 -24.65 22.78 -78.58
C GLY A 468 -25.49 21.82 -79.45
N TYR A 469 -25.68 20.59 -78.95
CA TYR A 469 -26.41 19.50 -79.60
C TYR A 469 -27.19 18.60 -78.62
N LEU A 470 -27.11 18.87 -77.32
CA LEU A 470 -27.95 18.29 -76.27
C LEU A 470 -29.05 19.31 -75.92
N TYR A 471 -30.30 18.87 -75.96
CA TYR A 471 -31.46 19.62 -75.48
C TYR A 471 -31.89 19.06 -74.13
N ILE A 472 -31.95 19.92 -73.12
CA ILE A 472 -32.65 19.56 -71.88
C ILE A 472 -33.99 20.29 -71.92
N MET A 473 -35.04 19.50 -72.09
CA MET A 473 -36.42 19.96 -72.09
C MET A 473 -36.80 20.43 -70.67
N SER A 474 -37.72 21.37 -70.59
CA SER A 474 -38.24 21.90 -69.33
C SER A 474 -38.81 20.83 -68.38
N ASP A 475 -39.22 19.68 -68.92
CA ASP A 475 -39.72 18.52 -68.16
C ASP A 475 -38.62 17.56 -67.65
N GLY A 476 -37.35 17.97 -67.79
CA GLY A 476 -36.15 17.23 -67.39
C GLY A 476 -35.68 16.19 -68.43
N THR A 477 -36.35 16.07 -69.58
CA THR A 477 -35.96 15.13 -70.62
C THR A 477 -34.70 15.61 -71.34
N VAL A 478 -33.69 14.76 -71.41
CA VAL A 478 -32.44 15.05 -72.13
C VAL A 478 -32.52 14.39 -73.51
N MET A 479 -32.37 15.20 -74.55
CA MET A 479 -32.41 14.83 -75.95
C MET A 479 -31.10 15.20 -76.64
N ALA A 480 -30.73 14.51 -77.72
CA ALA A 480 -29.56 14.88 -78.52
C ALA A 480 -29.90 14.88 -80.04
N ARG A 481 -29.25 15.76 -80.82
CA ARG A 481 -29.35 15.81 -82.29
C ARG A 481 -27.96 15.77 -82.95
N ALA A 482 -27.77 14.85 -83.90
CA ALA A 482 -26.52 14.76 -84.67
C ALA A 482 -26.56 15.71 -85.88
N GLY A 483 -25.73 16.75 -85.88
CA GLY A 483 -25.60 17.70 -87.00
C GLY A 483 -24.18 17.86 -87.59
N SER A 484 -23.12 17.44 -86.89
CA SER A 484 -21.75 17.64 -87.38
C SER A 484 -20.75 16.64 -86.78
N PHE A 485 -19.78 16.18 -87.59
CA PHE A 485 -18.68 15.31 -87.16
C PHE A 485 -17.67 16.04 -86.26
N GLY A 486 -17.23 15.39 -85.17
CA GLY A 486 -16.17 15.88 -84.27
C GLY A 486 -16.14 15.16 -82.92
N HIS A 487 -15.01 15.25 -82.20
CA HIS A 487 -14.94 14.92 -80.78
C HIS A 487 -15.40 16.14 -79.98
N TYR A 488 -16.41 15.99 -79.13
CA TYR A 488 -16.95 17.10 -78.35
C TYR A 488 -16.86 16.82 -76.84
N SER A 489 -16.51 17.86 -76.09
CA SER A 489 -16.42 17.85 -74.62
C SER A 489 -17.33 18.95 -74.08
N GLY A 490 -18.12 18.65 -73.04
CA GLY A 490 -19.02 19.62 -72.43
C GLY A 490 -19.26 19.35 -70.95
N GLN A 491 -19.52 20.39 -70.18
CA GLN A 491 -19.89 20.26 -68.76
C GLN A 491 -21.36 20.64 -68.59
N ILE A 492 -22.12 19.80 -67.87
CA ILE A 492 -23.47 20.11 -67.45
C ILE A 492 -23.43 20.29 -65.93
N ALA A 493 -23.43 21.54 -65.51
CA ALA A 493 -23.75 21.86 -64.13
C ALA A 493 -25.28 21.92 -64.02
N VAL A 494 -25.88 21.09 -63.17
CA VAL A 494 -27.31 21.17 -62.87
C VAL A 494 -27.45 21.86 -61.51
N PRO A 495 -27.59 23.19 -61.47
CA PRO A 495 -27.94 23.88 -60.25
C PRO A 495 -29.40 23.57 -59.92
N VAL A 496 -29.69 23.16 -58.69
CA VAL A 496 -31.08 23.04 -58.23
C VAL A 496 -31.33 24.17 -57.25
N GLY A 497 -32.21 25.09 -57.63
CA GLY A 497 -32.86 25.99 -56.68
C GLY A 497 -33.85 25.18 -55.85
N LEU A 498 -33.76 25.27 -54.53
CA LEU A 498 -34.78 24.75 -53.62
C LEU A 498 -36.09 25.49 -53.92
N GLY A 499 -37.05 24.80 -54.53
CA GLY A 499 -38.45 25.19 -54.51
C GLY A 499 -39.08 24.72 -53.22
#